data_AF-M1BHN7-F1
#
_entry.id   AF-M1BHN7-F1
#
_cell.length_a   1.000
_cell.length_b   1.000
_cell.length_c   1.000
_cell.angle_alpha   90.00
_cell.angle_beta   90.00
_cell.angle_gamma   90.00
#
_symmetry.space_group_name_H-M   'P 1'
#
loop_
_entity.id
_entity.type
_entity.pdbx_description
1 polymer ?
#
loop_
_entity_poly.entity_id
_entity_poly.type
_entity_poly.pdbx_seq_one_letter_code
_entity_poly.pdbx_strand_id
1 'polypeptide(L)'
;MIIKLKQELMINNDKTIDGRGISVHVAYGAGLTLQFVHNVIVHNIRVHHILSKDGGMIRDSVKHIGLRTVSDGDAISLFGANRIWIDHCTLTKGADGLVDAIMASTAITISNCKFNHHNDVSFSHLTFSAMSQTSIGSCQCV
;
A
#
# COMPACT_ATOMS: atom_id res chain seq x y z
N MET A 1 -15.10 2.50 10.45
CA MET A 1 -15.53 2.34 9.05
C MET A 1 -14.70 1.26 8.39
N ILE A 2 -15.33 0.28 7.74
CA ILE A 2 -14.64 -0.77 6.97
C ILE A 2 -14.96 -0.59 5.49
N ILE A 3 -13.93 -0.50 4.66
CA ILE A 3 -13.99 -0.39 3.21
C ILE A 3 -13.50 -1.72 2.63
N LYS A 4 -14.39 -2.43 1.95
CA LYS A 4 -14.05 -3.67 1.23
C LYS A 4 -13.89 -3.37 -0.25
N LEU A 5 -12.65 -3.31 -0.71
CA LEU A 5 -12.32 -3.08 -2.11
C LEU A 5 -12.58 -4.34 -2.95
N LYS A 6 -13.35 -4.20 -4.05
CA LYS A 6 -13.62 -5.31 -4.98
C LYS A 6 -12.41 -5.67 -5.83
N GLN A 7 -11.65 -4.65 -6.20
CA GLN A 7 -10.41 -4.69 -6.97
C GLN A 7 -9.45 -3.63 -6.39
N GLU A 8 -8.19 -3.64 -6.79
CA GLU A 8 -7.18 -2.68 -6.30
C GLU A 8 -7.67 -1.23 -6.39
N LEU A 9 -7.38 -0.45 -5.36
CA LEU A 9 -7.62 0.99 -5.41
C LEU A 9 -6.37 1.69 -5.93
N MET A 10 -6.46 2.15 -7.18
CA MET A 10 -5.42 2.93 -7.82
C MET A 10 -5.37 4.36 -7.24
N ILE A 11 -4.24 4.72 -6.63
CA ILE A 11 -4.01 6.07 -6.10
C ILE A 11 -3.20 6.87 -7.10
N ASN A 12 -3.68 8.07 -7.43
CA ASN A 12 -3.06 8.95 -8.41
C ASN A 12 -2.14 10.00 -7.72
N ASN A 13 -1.47 10.82 -8.53
CA ASN A 13 -0.55 11.87 -8.07
C ASN A 13 -1.21 12.88 -7.13
N ASP A 14 -0.41 13.45 -6.23
CA ASP A 14 -0.78 14.60 -5.39
C ASP A 14 -2.04 14.32 -4.56
N LYS A 15 -1.96 13.25 -3.75
CA LYS A 15 -3.06 12.79 -2.90
C LYS A 15 -2.62 12.57 -1.47
N THR A 16 -3.56 12.81 -0.56
CA THR A 16 -3.42 12.44 0.84
C THR A 16 -4.61 11.56 1.23
N ILE A 17 -4.33 10.35 1.66
CA ILE A 17 -5.30 9.51 2.36
C ILE A 17 -5.08 9.76 3.85
N ASP A 18 -6.08 10.37 4.49
CA ASP A 18 -6.02 10.74 5.90
C ASP A 18 -7.16 10.11 6.68
N GLY A 19 -6.81 9.21 7.60
CA GLY A 19 -7.74 8.57 8.52
C GLY A 19 -7.81 9.24 9.90
N ARG A 20 -7.23 10.42 10.13
CA ARG A 20 -7.23 11.06 11.46
C ARG A 20 -8.66 11.28 11.99
N GLY A 21 -8.80 11.11 13.31
CA GLY A 21 -10.08 11.29 14.01
C GLY A 21 -11.09 10.17 13.84
N ILE A 22 -10.83 9.17 12.99
CA ILE A 22 -11.76 8.05 12.76
C ILE A 22 -11.01 6.72 12.51
N SER A 23 -11.63 5.61 12.92
CA SER A 23 -11.08 4.27 12.64
C SER A 23 -11.42 3.83 11.21
N VAL A 24 -10.51 4.04 10.25
CA VAL A 24 -10.66 3.58 8.85
C VAL A 24 -9.92 2.27 8.63
N HIS A 25 -10.63 1.29 8.08
CA HIS A 25 -10.08 -0.02 7.75
C HIS A 25 -10.30 -0.31 6.26
N VAL A 26 -9.23 -0.60 5.52
CA VAL A 26 -9.30 -1.20 4.18
C VAL A 26 -9.04 -2.69 4.35
N ALA A 27 -10.07 -3.52 4.15
CA ALA A 27 -10.00 -4.91 4.59
C ALA A 27 -10.87 -5.90 3.82
N TYR A 28 -10.46 -7.17 3.87
CA TYR A 28 -11.18 -8.32 3.32
C TYR A 28 -11.38 -8.27 1.79
N GLY A 29 -10.61 -7.41 1.12
CA GLY A 29 -10.69 -7.10 -0.30
C GLY A 29 -9.29 -6.92 -0.88
N ALA A 30 -9.17 -6.15 -1.96
CA ALA A 30 -7.88 -5.76 -2.51
C ALA A 30 -7.19 -4.65 -1.69
N GLY A 31 -5.91 -4.42 -1.98
CA GLY A 31 -5.07 -3.38 -1.37
C GLY A 31 -5.07 -2.04 -2.12
N LEU A 32 -4.10 -1.21 -1.76
CA LEU A 32 -3.83 0.10 -2.36
C LEU A 32 -2.65 0.00 -3.33
N THR A 33 -2.79 0.60 -4.51
CA THR A 33 -1.75 0.50 -5.56
C THR A 33 -1.34 1.90 -6.02
N LEU A 34 -0.06 2.21 -5.83
CA LEU A 34 0.59 3.46 -6.23
C LEU A 34 1.53 3.14 -7.39
N GLN A 35 1.03 3.22 -8.62
CA GLN A 35 1.80 2.90 -9.82
C GLN A 35 2.11 4.15 -10.64
N PHE A 36 3.40 4.37 -10.92
CA PHE A 36 3.93 5.50 -11.69
C PHE A 36 3.46 6.87 -11.17
N VAL A 37 3.34 6.99 -9.85
CA VAL A 37 2.78 8.18 -9.20
C VAL A 37 3.77 8.85 -8.27
N HIS A 38 3.49 10.11 -7.96
CA HIS A 38 4.31 10.90 -7.06
C HIS A 38 3.51 11.71 -6.05
N ASN A 39 4.19 12.10 -4.97
CA ASN A 39 3.67 13.03 -3.96
C ASN A 39 2.37 12.51 -3.33
N VAL A 40 2.46 11.34 -2.69
CA VAL A 40 1.32 10.71 -2.03
C VAL A 40 1.62 10.47 -0.56
N ILE A 41 0.67 10.83 0.29
CA ILE A 41 0.70 10.59 1.74
C ILE A 41 -0.40 9.59 2.08
N VAL A 42 -0.05 8.52 2.79
CA VAL A 42 -1.00 7.57 3.36
C VAL A 42 -0.84 7.60 4.87
N HIS A 43 -1.84 8.10 5.57
CA HIS A 43 -1.74 8.42 6.99
C HIS A 43 -2.92 7.94 7.82
N ASN A 44 -2.62 7.34 8.98
CA ASN A 44 -3.58 6.93 10.01
C ASN A 44 -4.71 6.01 9.51
N ILE A 45 -4.39 5.06 8.63
CA ILE A 45 -5.33 4.02 8.19
C ILE A 45 -4.87 2.63 8.63
N ARG A 46 -5.84 1.70 8.69
CA ARG A 46 -5.56 0.28 8.93
C ARG A 46 -5.84 -0.52 7.67
N VAL A 47 -4.86 -1.27 7.18
CA VAL A 47 -5.04 -2.13 5.99
C VAL A 47 -4.78 -3.56 6.39
N HIS A 48 -5.78 -4.44 6.23
CA HIS A 48 -5.65 -5.80 6.74
C HIS A 48 -6.52 -6.87 6.10
N HIS A 49 -6.08 -8.13 6.19
CA HIS A 49 -6.76 -9.26 5.55
C HIS A 49 -6.97 -8.98 4.06
N ILE A 50 -5.91 -8.52 3.41
CA ILE A 50 -5.92 -8.24 1.98
C ILE A 50 -5.75 -9.55 1.23
N LEU A 51 -6.47 -9.67 0.11
CA LEU A 51 -6.53 -10.85 -0.71
C LEU A 51 -6.23 -10.47 -2.15
N SER A 52 -5.51 -11.34 -2.85
CA SER A 52 -5.40 -11.29 -4.30
C SER A 52 -6.78 -11.25 -4.95
N LYS A 53 -6.89 -10.46 -6.03
CA LYS A 53 -8.08 -10.30 -6.87
C LYS A 53 -7.71 -10.47 -8.32
N ASP A 54 -8.67 -10.99 -9.09
CA ASP A 54 -8.53 -11.35 -10.51
C ASP A 54 -8.17 -10.19 -11.45
N GLY A 55 -8.23 -8.94 -10.97
CA GLY A 55 -8.01 -7.76 -11.79
C GLY A 55 -9.20 -7.44 -12.71
N GLY A 56 -8.91 -7.02 -13.93
CA GLY A 56 -9.90 -6.62 -14.94
C GLY A 56 -9.84 -5.12 -15.27
N MET A 57 -10.96 -4.57 -15.74
CA MET A 57 -11.05 -3.16 -16.10
C MET A 57 -11.19 -2.29 -14.84
N ILE A 58 -10.11 -1.63 -14.44
CA ILE A 58 -10.03 -0.81 -13.22
C ILE A 58 -9.79 0.65 -13.62
N ARG A 59 -10.55 1.54 -12.99
CA ARG A 59 -10.40 2.98 -13.16
C ARG A 59 -9.24 3.50 -12.33
N ASP A 60 -8.28 4.16 -12.95
CA ASP A 60 -7.11 4.76 -12.29
C ASP A 60 -7.11 6.30 -12.29
N SER A 61 -8.03 6.91 -13.05
CA SER A 61 -8.26 8.35 -13.07
C SER A 61 -9.70 8.68 -13.49
N VAL A 62 -10.06 9.96 -13.42
CA VAL A 62 -11.38 10.43 -13.83
C VAL A 62 -11.65 10.20 -15.33
N LYS A 63 -10.63 10.00 -16.16
CA LYS A 63 -10.78 9.87 -17.60
C LYS A 63 -10.29 8.55 -18.17
N HIS A 64 -9.76 7.66 -17.35
CA HIS A 64 -9.11 6.44 -17.81
C HIS A 64 -9.55 5.21 -17.00
N ILE A 65 -9.73 4.11 -17.73
CA ILE A 65 -9.97 2.76 -17.21
C ILE A 65 -9.00 1.86 -17.95
N GLY A 66 -8.10 1.21 -17.23
CA GLY A 66 -7.09 0.31 -17.77
C GLY A 66 -7.36 -1.14 -17.43
N LEU A 67 -6.85 -2.05 -18.26
CA LEU A 67 -6.80 -3.47 -17.93
C LEU A 67 -5.70 -3.72 -16.89
N ARG A 68 -6.04 -4.40 -15.80
CA ARG A 68 -5.13 -4.87 -14.77
C ARG A 68 -5.14 -6.38 -14.68
N THR A 69 -3.98 -6.96 -14.45
CA THR A 69 -3.82 -8.39 -14.17
C THR A 69 -4.23 -8.72 -12.75
N VAL A 70 -4.11 -9.99 -12.38
CA VAL A 70 -4.26 -10.44 -11.00
C VAL A 70 -3.34 -9.60 -10.09
N SER A 71 -3.90 -9.18 -8.97
CA SER A 71 -3.16 -8.45 -7.92
C SER A 71 -2.46 -9.41 -6.99
N ASP A 72 -1.27 -9.07 -6.53
CA ASP A 72 -0.44 -9.96 -5.69
C ASP A 72 -1.05 -10.14 -4.29
N GLY A 73 -1.81 -9.14 -3.84
CA GLY A 73 -2.49 -9.15 -2.54
C GLY A 73 -1.71 -8.45 -1.44
N ASP A 74 -0.86 -7.49 -1.81
CA ASP A 74 -0.18 -6.60 -0.89
C ASP A 74 -1.15 -5.61 -0.24
N ALA A 75 -0.82 -5.16 0.97
CA ALA A 75 -1.59 -4.08 1.59
C ALA A 75 -1.38 -2.73 0.86
N ILE A 76 -0.12 -2.41 0.51
CA ILE A 76 0.25 -1.22 -0.28
C ILE A 76 1.35 -1.60 -1.29
N SER A 77 1.07 -1.52 -2.59
CA SER A 77 2.07 -1.76 -3.64
C SER A 77 2.56 -0.42 -4.22
N LEU A 78 3.88 -0.22 -4.26
CA LEU A 78 4.57 0.94 -4.81
C LEU A 78 5.36 0.51 -6.05
N PHE A 79 4.93 0.94 -7.23
CA PHE A 79 5.53 0.55 -8.49
C PHE A 79 5.97 1.78 -9.29
N GLY A 80 7.28 1.99 -9.43
CA GLY A 80 7.81 3.23 -10.04
C GLY A 80 7.31 4.51 -9.39
N ALA A 81 7.00 4.47 -8.08
CA ALA A 81 6.45 5.59 -7.33
C ALA A 81 7.56 6.45 -6.71
N ASN A 82 7.33 7.75 -6.55
CA ASN A 82 8.30 8.62 -5.87
C ASN A 82 7.69 9.63 -4.90
N ARG A 83 8.47 10.05 -3.88
CA ARG A 83 7.98 10.98 -2.84
C ARG A 83 6.70 10.46 -2.20
N ILE A 84 6.81 9.28 -1.59
CA ILE A 84 5.69 8.62 -0.91
C ILE A 84 5.96 8.64 0.59
N TRP A 85 4.95 8.99 1.38
CA TRP A 85 5.03 8.94 2.83
C TRP A 85 3.91 8.08 3.42
N ILE A 86 4.28 6.95 4.01
CA ILE A 86 3.37 6.06 4.73
C ILE A 86 3.60 6.28 6.22
N ASP A 87 2.62 6.81 6.94
CA ASP A 87 2.80 7.25 8.32
C ASP A 87 1.64 6.85 9.24
N HIS A 88 1.94 6.43 10.48
CA HIS A 88 0.94 6.03 11.48
C HIS A 88 -0.08 4.98 10.98
N CYS A 89 0.32 4.15 10.01
CA CYS A 89 -0.55 3.12 9.45
C CYS A 89 -0.40 1.80 10.21
N THR A 90 -1.47 1.01 10.29
CA THR A 90 -1.41 -0.36 10.80
C THR A 90 -1.65 -1.34 9.66
N LEU A 91 -0.64 -2.12 9.30
CA LEU A 91 -0.67 -3.03 8.15
C LEU A 91 -0.51 -4.46 8.65
N THR A 92 -1.47 -5.36 8.37
CA THR A 92 -1.47 -6.72 8.93
C THR A 92 -2.10 -7.73 8.00
N LYS A 93 -1.64 -8.99 7.96
CA LYS A 93 -2.30 -10.05 7.19
C LYS A 93 -2.58 -9.65 5.72
N GLY A 94 -1.55 -9.19 5.01
CA GLY A 94 -1.54 -9.23 3.55
C GLY A 94 -1.54 -10.69 3.07
N ALA A 95 -1.94 -10.94 1.82
CA ALA A 95 -1.82 -12.27 1.25
C ALA A 95 -0.38 -12.55 0.79
N ASP A 96 0.35 -11.52 0.35
CA ASP A 96 1.75 -11.60 -0.09
C ASP A 96 2.66 -10.63 0.69
N GLY A 97 2.52 -9.32 0.47
CA GLY A 97 3.29 -8.28 1.16
C GLY A 97 2.45 -7.33 2.02
N LEU A 98 3.12 -6.53 2.85
CA LEU A 98 2.49 -5.40 3.54
C LEU A 98 2.76 -4.09 2.81
N VAL A 99 4.02 -3.81 2.49
CA VAL A 99 4.39 -2.72 1.59
C VAL A 99 5.41 -3.25 0.61
N ASP A 100 5.03 -3.43 -0.65
CA ASP A 100 5.98 -3.84 -1.68
C ASP A 100 6.42 -2.64 -2.50
N ALA A 101 7.73 -2.48 -2.72
CA ALA A 101 8.27 -1.29 -3.35
C ALA A 101 9.29 -1.66 -4.44
N ILE A 102 8.84 -1.64 -5.68
CA ILE A 102 9.55 -2.19 -6.83
C ILE A 102 9.67 -1.18 -7.99
N MET A 103 10.40 -1.60 -9.03
CA MET A 103 10.54 -0.87 -10.30
C MET A 103 11.04 0.57 -10.14
N ALA A 104 12.19 0.72 -9.47
CA ALA A 104 12.87 1.99 -9.26
C ALA A 104 12.04 3.06 -8.52
N SER A 105 11.13 2.63 -7.65
CA SER A 105 10.49 3.57 -6.72
C SER A 105 11.56 4.22 -5.81
N THR A 106 11.39 5.49 -5.43
CA THR A 106 12.43 6.24 -4.72
C THR A 106 11.86 7.34 -3.83
N ALA A 107 12.64 7.86 -2.89
CA ALA A 107 12.18 8.87 -1.92
C ALA A 107 10.91 8.40 -1.18
N ILE A 108 10.97 7.18 -0.63
CA ILE A 108 9.88 6.59 0.15
C ILE A 108 10.23 6.72 1.64
N THR A 109 9.32 7.30 2.41
CA THR A 109 9.41 7.36 3.88
C THR A 109 8.31 6.50 4.48
N ILE A 110 8.68 5.58 5.37
CA ILE A 110 7.74 4.80 6.17
C ILE A 110 8.02 5.11 7.64
N SER A 111 7.08 5.72 8.33
CA SER A 111 7.28 6.14 9.73
C SER A 111 6.12 5.81 10.65
N ASN A 112 6.41 5.54 11.93
CA ASN A 112 5.41 5.34 12.98
C ASN A 112 4.35 4.26 12.64
N CYS A 113 4.66 3.33 11.75
CA CYS A 113 3.73 2.30 11.32
C CYS A 113 3.81 1.08 12.24
N LYS A 114 2.73 0.30 12.29
CA LYS A 114 2.64 -0.97 13.00
C LYS A 114 2.40 -2.11 12.03
N PHE A 115 3.29 -3.08 12.01
CA PHE A 115 3.24 -4.26 11.14
C PHE A 115 3.03 -5.52 11.98
N ASN A 116 1.92 -6.24 11.79
CA ASN A 116 1.62 -7.44 12.58
C ASN A 116 1.13 -8.63 11.74
N HIS A 117 1.42 -9.85 12.23
CA HIS A 117 0.81 -11.11 11.80
C HIS A 117 0.81 -11.31 10.28
N HIS A 118 2.00 -11.39 9.70
CA HIS A 118 2.22 -11.88 8.33
C HIS A 118 2.92 -13.23 8.43
N ASN A 119 2.30 -14.28 7.86
CA ASN A 119 2.78 -15.65 7.99
C ASN A 119 3.51 -16.05 6.71
N ASP A 120 4.71 -15.51 6.54
CA ASP A 120 5.82 -16.18 5.87
C ASP A 120 7.13 -15.65 6.46
N VAL A 121 7.91 -16.60 6.98
CA VAL A 121 9.30 -16.54 7.43
C VAL A 121 9.88 -15.15 7.67
N SER A 122 9.76 -14.69 8.91
CA SER A 122 10.79 -13.91 9.62
C SER A 122 11.35 -12.64 8.97
N PHE A 123 10.69 -11.97 8.03
CA PHE A 123 10.94 -10.57 7.69
C PHE A 123 9.67 -10.06 7.05
N SER A 124 9.14 -8.92 7.52
CA SER A 124 8.21 -8.11 6.73
C SER A 124 8.78 -8.04 5.30
N HIS A 125 8.11 -8.62 4.29
CA HIS A 125 8.48 -8.42 2.89
C HIS A 125 8.15 -6.95 2.57
N LEU A 126 9.05 -6.08 3.04
CA LEU A 126 9.29 -4.77 2.53
C LEU A 126 10.34 -4.98 1.45
N THR A 127 9.94 -5.54 0.31
CA THR A 127 10.85 -5.71 -0.81
C THR A 127 11.14 -4.31 -1.33
N PHE A 128 12.31 -3.77 -0.97
CA PHE A 128 12.87 -2.59 -1.61
C PHE A 128 13.85 -3.08 -2.67
N SER A 129 13.33 -3.48 -3.82
CA SER A 129 14.18 -3.86 -4.94
C SER A 129 14.84 -2.60 -5.50
N ALA A 130 16.09 -2.36 -5.10
CA ALA A 130 17.00 -1.30 -5.52
C ALA A 130 16.50 0.15 -5.32
N MET A 131 16.78 0.73 -4.14
CA MET A 131 16.47 2.15 -3.86
C MET A 131 17.66 2.88 -3.24
N SER A 132 17.95 4.08 -3.75
CA SER A 132 18.98 4.96 -3.19
C SER A 132 18.48 5.86 -2.05
N GLN A 133 17.16 5.92 -1.77
CA GLN A 133 16.57 6.87 -0.81
C GLN A 133 15.26 6.37 -0.18
N THR A 134 15.30 5.27 0.59
CA THR A 134 14.18 4.86 1.45
C THR A 134 14.54 5.06 2.91
N SER A 135 13.64 5.68 3.68
CA SER A 135 13.81 5.90 5.13
C SER A 135 12.71 5.18 5.91
N ILE A 136 13.09 4.36 6.89
CA ILE A 136 12.17 3.71 7.83
C ILE A 136 12.47 4.23 9.23
N GLY A 137 11.49 4.81 9.91
CA GLY A 137 11.66 5.42 11.24
C GLY A 137 10.55 5.09 12.22
N SER A 138 10.89 4.75 13.46
CA SER A 138 9.93 4.55 14.57
C SER A 138 8.78 3.55 14.28
N CYS A 139 9.00 2.58 13.39
CA CYS A 139 8.01 1.55 13.09
C CYS A 139 8.11 0.38 14.09
N GLN A 140 6.96 -0.22 14.44
CA GLN A 140 6.87 -1.40 15.29
C GLN A 140 6.51 -2.62 14.44
N CYS A 141 7.30 -3.68 14.53
CA CYS A 141 6.95 -5.01 14.00
C CYS A 141 6.60 -5.92 15.18
N VAL A 142 5.38 -6.47 15.23
CA VAL A 142 4.90 -7.32 16.34
C VAL A 142 4.19 -8.58 15.84
#